data_AF-W1ESH3-F1
#
_entry.id   AF-W1ESH3-F1
#
_cell.length_a   1.000
_cell.length_b   1.000
_cell.length_c   1.000
_cell.angle_alpha   90.00
_cell.angle_beta   90.00
_cell.angle_gamma   90.00
#
_symmetry.space_group_name_H-M   'P 1'
#
loop_
_entity.id
_entity.type
_entity.pdbx_description
1 polymer ?
#
loop_
_entity_poly.entity_id
_entity_poly.type
_entity_poly.pdbx_seq_one_letter_code
_entity_poly.pdbx_strand_id
1 'polypeptide(L)'
;MEDIDELRWSLCTIAMNTAHLSFECVVLLAERLRWLQEENVGEIDEEELESFLYAIAKGNVFNFQTILHLPVAVQNDTIDFYQMFARIWSSHPEWLTLYLAQHRAVIIPDDAKLHRNLLRWYSAGRLDIPELLDYARSWREAEPDNEDARYYEYAQRVYCGEGESLLAELCDYWREYPSTQADALMLQWCRQHRVDYYPLVVMMIEARDLVNDKGKPLLYVPGDSARTRFHLYEILSDEKLSALGRSLVEMVLHKGRKPRISLTRDTEHPLWPLYLVAKQLVQASQPTEESLMPIVSRLDAEDRCPLEALIIRRLLIQAANFTEKQTVEPEPQPQPMPVDDGGPGCLGIIKIIFYIFIFAGLIGKILHLFG
;
A
#
# COMPACT_ATOMS: atom_id res chain seq x y z
N MET A 1 -14.73 -11.62 53.25
CA MET A 1 -14.76 -10.41 52.40
C MET A 1 -13.48 -9.62 52.66
N GLU A 2 -13.07 -9.46 53.92
CA GLU A 2 -11.73 -8.95 54.31
C GLU A 2 -10.56 -9.70 53.63
N ASP A 3 -10.55 -11.04 53.60
CA ASP A 3 -9.45 -11.81 52.96
C ASP A 3 -9.29 -11.54 51.44
N ILE A 4 -10.36 -11.10 50.75
CA ILE A 4 -10.32 -10.78 49.31
C ILE A 4 -9.71 -9.39 49.09
N ASP A 5 -9.94 -8.46 50.02
CA ASP A 5 -9.38 -7.12 49.95
C ASP A 5 -7.87 -7.15 50.21
N GLU A 6 -7.41 -8.01 51.13
CA GLU A 6 -5.97 -8.20 51.43
C GLU A 6 -5.19 -8.79 50.24
N LEU A 7 -5.83 -9.64 49.43
CA LEU A 7 -5.20 -10.29 48.28
C LEU A 7 -5.35 -9.51 46.96
N ARG A 8 -6.15 -8.44 46.92
CA ARG A 8 -6.52 -7.74 45.68
C ARG A 8 -5.30 -7.20 44.93
N TRP A 9 -4.55 -6.31 45.57
CA TRP A 9 -3.44 -5.59 44.98
C TRP A 9 -2.16 -6.42 44.98
N SER A 10 -1.99 -7.35 45.92
CA SER A 10 -0.90 -8.32 45.91
C SER A 10 -0.99 -9.28 44.72
N LEU A 11 -2.18 -9.79 44.40
CA LEU A 11 -2.40 -10.59 43.20
C LEU A 11 -2.27 -9.76 41.91
N CYS A 12 -2.65 -8.48 41.94
CA CYS A 12 -2.44 -7.57 40.81
C CYS A 12 -0.94 -7.38 40.53
N THR A 13 -0.16 -7.12 41.59
CA THR A 13 1.31 -7.01 41.51
C THR A 13 1.93 -8.30 40.98
N ILE A 14 1.48 -9.47 41.45
CA ILE A 14 1.95 -10.76 40.93
C ILE A 14 1.60 -10.89 39.45
N ALA A 15 0.37 -10.58 39.04
CA ALA A 15 -0.06 -10.68 37.65
C ALA A 15 0.74 -9.75 36.72
N MET A 16 1.02 -8.52 37.15
CA MET A 16 1.85 -7.55 36.40
C MET A 16 3.28 -8.04 36.19
N ASN A 17 3.83 -8.78 37.16
CA ASN A 17 5.21 -9.27 37.13
C ASN A 17 5.36 -10.69 36.57
N THR A 18 4.25 -11.35 36.20
CA THR A 18 4.28 -12.73 35.71
C THR A 18 4.23 -12.75 34.19
N ALA A 19 5.23 -13.38 33.57
CA ALA A 19 5.26 -13.61 32.13
C ALA A 19 4.33 -14.76 31.71
N HIS A 20 3.96 -14.77 30.42
CA HIS A 20 3.21 -15.87 29.77
C HIS A 20 1.81 -16.15 30.35
N LEU A 21 1.20 -15.21 31.06
CA LEU A 21 -0.19 -15.32 31.50
C LEU A 21 -1.17 -15.08 30.35
N SER A 22 -2.19 -15.93 30.25
CA SER A 22 -3.32 -15.65 29.36
C SER A 22 -4.09 -14.44 29.89
N PHE A 23 -4.22 -13.40 29.06
CA PHE A 23 -4.98 -12.21 29.41
C PHE A 23 -6.44 -12.50 29.70
N GLU A 24 -7.04 -13.55 29.12
CA GLU A 24 -8.40 -13.97 29.49
C GLU A 24 -8.51 -14.38 30.96
N CYS A 25 -7.51 -15.10 31.48
CA CYS A 25 -7.45 -15.46 32.89
C CYS A 25 -7.23 -14.22 33.77
N VAL A 26 -6.41 -13.28 33.32
CA VAL A 26 -6.13 -12.05 34.05
C VAL A 26 -7.34 -11.11 34.05
N VAL A 27 -8.09 -11.02 32.96
CA VAL A 27 -9.35 -10.26 32.90
C VAL A 27 -10.38 -10.84 33.87
N LEU A 28 -10.54 -12.17 33.92
CA LEU A 28 -11.40 -12.81 34.91
C LEU A 28 -10.97 -12.49 36.34
N LEU A 29 -9.66 -12.47 36.60
CA LEU A 29 -9.11 -12.09 37.91
C LEU A 29 -9.39 -10.61 38.22
N ALA A 30 -9.17 -9.72 37.25
CA ALA A 30 -9.40 -8.29 37.37
C ALA A 30 -10.86 -7.95 37.65
N GLU A 31 -11.80 -8.64 36.99
CA GLU A 31 -13.24 -8.50 37.22
C GLU A 31 -13.64 -8.98 38.62
N ARG A 32 -13.12 -10.14 39.05
CA ARG A 32 -13.45 -10.73 40.36
C ARG A 32 -12.87 -9.94 41.52
N LEU A 33 -11.68 -9.37 41.34
CA LEU A 33 -10.98 -8.54 42.33
C LEU A 33 -11.27 -7.04 42.16
N ARG A 34 -12.08 -6.65 41.17
CA ARG A 34 -12.56 -5.28 40.94
C ARG A 34 -11.45 -4.25 40.73
N TRP A 35 -10.37 -4.62 40.04
CA TRP A 35 -9.22 -3.72 39.81
C TRP A 35 -9.57 -2.42 39.05
N LEU A 36 -10.68 -2.39 38.30
CA LEU A 36 -11.18 -1.21 37.57
C LEU A 36 -12.17 -0.33 38.36
N GLN A 37 -12.72 -0.84 39.46
CA GLN A 37 -13.88 -0.23 40.15
C GLN A 37 -13.52 0.34 41.52
N GLU A 38 -12.41 -0.12 42.09
CA GLU A 38 -11.96 0.24 43.43
C GLU A 38 -10.77 1.21 43.32
N GLU A 39 -10.76 2.25 44.14
CA GLU A 39 -9.65 3.21 44.16
C GLU A 39 -8.36 2.53 44.61
N ASN A 40 -7.33 2.65 43.80
CA ASN A 40 -5.98 2.26 44.16
C ASN A 40 -5.48 3.22 45.24
N VAL A 41 -5.29 2.73 46.47
CA VAL A 41 -4.90 3.57 47.63
C VAL A 41 -3.38 3.81 47.67
N GLY A 42 -2.75 3.90 46.49
CA GLY A 42 -1.30 4.08 46.33
C GLY A 42 -0.47 2.81 46.53
N GLU A 43 -1.06 1.62 46.39
CA GLU A 43 -0.33 0.34 46.51
C GLU A 43 0.43 -0.02 45.23
N ILE A 44 -0.07 0.43 44.07
CA ILE A 44 0.53 0.24 42.76
C ILE A 44 0.67 1.63 42.11
N ASP A 45 1.67 1.83 41.27
CA ASP A 45 1.74 3.03 40.45
C ASP A 45 0.53 3.11 39.48
N GLU A 46 -0.13 4.27 39.42
CA GLU A 46 -1.35 4.43 38.62
C GLU A 46 -1.08 4.25 37.12
N GLU A 47 0.05 4.78 36.61
CA GLU A 47 0.41 4.67 35.21
C GLU A 47 0.71 3.21 34.82
N GLU A 48 1.45 2.49 35.67
CA GLU A 48 1.70 1.06 35.48
C GLU A 48 0.41 0.24 35.51
N LEU A 49 -0.51 0.52 36.44
CA LEU A 49 -1.79 -0.15 36.55
C LEU A 49 -2.68 0.11 35.32
N GLU A 50 -2.79 1.37 34.88
CA GLU A 50 -3.56 1.73 33.69
C GLU A 50 -3.00 1.06 32.43
N SER A 51 -1.68 1.08 32.25
CA SER A 51 -0.99 0.41 31.14
C SER A 51 -1.25 -1.10 31.13
N PHE A 52 -1.18 -1.74 32.30
CA PHE A 52 -1.48 -3.16 32.45
C PHE A 52 -2.94 -3.49 32.13
N LEU A 53 -3.89 -2.74 32.70
CA LEU A 53 -5.32 -2.93 32.45
C LEU A 53 -5.67 -2.71 30.97
N TYR A 54 -5.04 -1.72 30.33
CA TYR A 54 -5.16 -1.50 28.89
C TYR A 54 -4.62 -2.69 28.08
N ALA A 55 -3.46 -3.24 28.46
CA ALA A 55 -2.85 -4.38 27.79
C ALA A 55 -3.73 -5.64 27.88
N ILE A 56 -4.26 -5.98 29.06
CA ILE A 56 -5.14 -7.16 29.21
C ILE A 56 -6.47 -6.98 28.49
N ALA A 57 -7.00 -5.75 28.42
CA ALA A 57 -8.23 -5.45 27.68
C ALA A 57 -8.06 -5.61 26.16
N LYS A 58 -6.85 -5.37 25.63
CA LYS A 58 -6.52 -5.65 24.22
C LYS A 58 -6.55 -7.16 23.89
N GLY A 59 -6.41 -8.00 24.92
CA GLY A 59 -6.44 -9.46 24.84
C GLY A 59 -5.16 -10.07 24.30
N ASN A 60 -5.09 -11.40 24.34
CA ASN A 60 -3.93 -12.14 23.83
C ASN A 60 -3.76 -11.93 22.31
N VAL A 61 -2.52 -12.02 21.85
CA VAL A 61 -2.17 -11.95 20.42
C VAL A 61 -2.78 -13.13 19.65
N PHE A 62 -2.87 -14.29 20.30
CA PHE A 62 -3.50 -15.52 19.78
C PHE A 62 -4.01 -16.39 20.94
N ASN A 63 -4.84 -17.39 20.65
CA ASN A 63 -5.31 -18.35 21.65
C ASN A 63 -4.19 -19.31 22.10
N PHE A 64 -3.72 -19.19 23.34
CA PHE A 64 -2.66 -20.05 23.88
C PHE A 64 -3.04 -21.55 23.97
N GLN A 65 -4.32 -21.90 23.92
CA GLN A 65 -4.74 -23.31 23.91
C GLN A 65 -4.21 -24.06 22.69
N THR A 66 -4.00 -23.36 21.59
CA THR A 66 -3.50 -23.92 20.32
C THR A 66 -2.09 -24.50 20.43
N ILE A 67 -1.31 -24.09 21.43
CA ILE A 67 0.10 -24.49 21.62
C ILE A 67 0.33 -25.39 22.84
N LEU A 68 -0.71 -25.72 23.62
CA LEU A 68 -0.57 -26.48 24.88
C LEU A 68 0.04 -27.89 24.71
N HIS A 69 -0.05 -28.45 23.50
CA HIS A 69 0.51 -29.75 23.15
C HIS A 69 2.03 -29.72 22.99
N LEU A 70 2.65 -28.53 22.97
CA LEU A 70 4.09 -28.34 22.79
C LEU A 70 4.83 -28.33 24.13
N PRO A 71 6.16 -28.53 24.16
CA PRO A 71 6.95 -28.34 25.37
C PRO A 71 6.87 -26.91 25.90
N VAL A 72 6.85 -26.71 27.22
CA VAL A 72 6.71 -25.39 27.88
C VAL A 72 7.72 -24.37 27.35
N ALA A 73 8.98 -24.77 27.13
CA ALA A 73 10.00 -23.88 26.58
C ALA A 73 9.63 -23.34 25.18
N VAL A 74 9.01 -24.17 24.35
CA VAL A 74 8.55 -23.81 23.00
C VAL A 74 7.30 -22.93 23.08
N GLN A 75 6.40 -23.21 24.02
CA GLN A 75 5.24 -22.36 24.26
C GLN A 75 5.67 -20.94 24.62
N ASN A 76 6.57 -20.81 25.59
CA ASN A 76 7.05 -19.52 26.07
C ASN A 76 7.75 -18.73 24.95
N ASP A 77 8.64 -19.35 24.18
CA ASP A 77 9.32 -18.68 23.06
C ASP A 77 8.33 -18.24 21.96
N THR A 78 7.31 -19.04 21.69
CA THR A 78 6.25 -18.70 20.72
C THR A 78 5.42 -17.51 21.20
N ILE A 79 5.06 -17.48 22.49
CA ILE A 79 4.34 -16.37 23.10
C ILE A 79 5.19 -15.09 23.03
N ASP A 80 6.45 -15.16 23.47
CA ASP A 80 7.38 -14.04 23.46
C ASP A 80 7.57 -13.48 22.05
N PHE A 81 7.70 -14.37 21.05
CA PHE A 81 7.83 -13.97 19.67
C PHE A 81 6.65 -13.11 19.20
N TYR A 82 5.42 -13.61 19.34
CA TYR A 82 4.24 -12.94 18.80
C TYR A 82 3.85 -11.70 19.62
N GLN A 83 4.10 -11.69 20.93
CA GLN A 83 3.95 -10.49 21.74
C GLN A 83 4.91 -9.39 21.32
N MET A 84 6.20 -9.73 21.13
CA MET A 84 7.19 -8.78 20.63
C MET A 84 6.87 -8.33 19.21
N PHE A 85 6.47 -9.25 18.33
CA PHE A 85 6.06 -8.94 16.96
C PHE A 85 4.90 -7.93 16.95
N ALA A 86 3.84 -8.18 17.72
CA ALA A 86 2.69 -7.30 17.81
C ALA A 86 3.06 -5.92 18.37
N ARG A 87 4.01 -5.86 19.33
CA ARG A 87 4.54 -4.61 19.89
C ARG A 87 5.35 -3.82 18.87
N ILE A 88 6.26 -4.48 18.16
CA ILE A 88 7.04 -3.88 17.06
C ILE A 88 6.08 -3.33 16.02
N TRP A 89 5.09 -4.12 15.59
CA TRP A 89 4.09 -3.66 14.63
C TRP A 89 3.35 -2.40 15.10
N SER A 90 2.94 -2.34 16.37
CA SER A 90 2.17 -1.20 16.89
C SER A 90 3.00 0.05 17.14
N SER A 91 4.26 -0.08 17.51
CA SER A 91 5.06 1.03 18.05
C SER A 91 6.26 1.40 17.17
N HIS A 92 6.90 0.42 16.54
CA HIS A 92 8.13 0.56 15.76
C HIS A 92 8.10 -0.33 14.50
N PRO A 93 7.12 -0.15 13.59
CA PRO A 93 6.99 -1.01 12.41
C PRO A 93 8.24 -0.99 11.52
N GLU A 94 9.06 0.06 11.59
CA GLU A 94 10.36 0.16 10.92
C GLU A 94 11.38 -0.91 11.36
N TRP A 95 11.21 -1.51 12.53
CA TRP A 95 12.09 -2.59 13.03
C TRP A 95 11.63 -3.97 12.60
N LEU A 96 10.49 -4.10 11.93
CA LEU A 96 9.91 -5.39 11.57
C LEU A 96 10.86 -6.26 10.74
N THR A 97 11.45 -5.70 9.68
CA THR A 97 12.37 -6.44 8.80
C THR A 97 13.62 -6.90 9.55
N LEU A 98 14.15 -6.07 10.45
CA LEU A 98 15.32 -6.43 11.27
C LEU A 98 14.99 -7.52 12.29
N TYR A 99 13.79 -7.46 12.88
CA TYR A 99 13.31 -8.48 13.80
C TYR A 99 13.12 -9.84 13.11
N LEU A 100 12.53 -9.82 11.90
CA LEU A 100 12.30 -11.01 11.09
C LEU A 100 13.57 -11.61 10.49
N ALA A 101 14.62 -10.81 10.28
CA ALA A 101 15.91 -11.30 9.79
C ALA A 101 16.68 -12.17 10.81
N GLN A 102 16.24 -12.21 12.07
CA GLN A 102 16.86 -13.04 13.10
C GLN A 102 16.61 -14.52 12.79
N HIS A 103 17.67 -15.33 12.73
CA HIS A 103 17.56 -16.77 12.52
C HIS A 103 16.86 -17.44 13.70
N ARG A 104 15.57 -17.75 13.53
CA ARG A 104 14.76 -18.46 14.52
C ARG A 104 13.75 -19.38 13.85
N ALA A 105 13.41 -20.47 14.52
CA ALA A 105 12.27 -21.31 14.16
C ALA A 105 11.10 -20.90 15.05
N VAL A 106 9.97 -20.55 14.44
CA VAL A 106 8.75 -20.16 15.15
C VAL A 106 7.61 -21.03 14.65
N ILE A 107 6.80 -21.50 15.59
CA ILE A 107 5.56 -22.23 15.27
C ILE A 107 4.48 -21.21 14.98
N ILE A 108 3.69 -21.43 13.93
CA ILE A 108 2.48 -20.67 13.65
C ILE A 108 1.32 -21.37 14.37
N PRO A 109 0.78 -20.78 15.46
CA PRO A 109 -0.38 -21.30 16.18
C PRO A 109 -1.61 -21.30 15.28
N ASP A 110 -2.42 -22.37 15.35
CA ASP A 110 -3.66 -22.48 14.58
C ASP A 110 -4.76 -21.57 15.16
N ASP A 111 -4.62 -20.27 14.88
CA ASP A 111 -5.50 -19.22 15.38
C ASP A 111 -5.87 -18.26 14.24
N ALA A 112 -7.15 -18.23 13.88
CA ALA A 112 -7.62 -17.44 12.74
C ALA A 112 -7.37 -15.93 12.90
N LYS A 113 -7.44 -15.39 14.14
CA LYS A 113 -7.17 -13.97 14.40
C LYS A 113 -5.69 -13.67 14.17
N LEU A 114 -4.81 -14.55 14.64
CA LEU A 114 -3.38 -14.45 14.40
C LEU A 114 -3.03 -14.55 12.92
N HIS A 115 -3.58 -15.52 12.19
CA HIS A 115 -3.32 -15.67 10.75
C HIS A 115 -3.69 -14.40 9.98
N ARG A 116 -4.86 -13.82 10.25
CA ARG A 116 -5.29 -12.55 9.63
C ARG A 116 -4.35 -11.39 9.97
N ASN A 117 -3.92 -11.30 11.22
CA ASN A 117 -2.96 -10.29 11.66
C ASN A 117 -1.60 -10.47 10.97
N LEU A 118 -1.09 -11.69 10.88
CA LEU A 118 0.18 -11.97 10.20
C LEU A 118 0.09 -11.64 8.71
N LEU A 119 -0.98 -12.08 8.02
CA LEU A 119 -1.23 -11.71 6.63
C LEU A 119 -1.20 -10.19 6.43
N ARG A 120 -1.83 -9.44 7.33
CA ARG A 120 -1.81 -7.97 7.31
C ARG A 120 -0.42 -7.40 7.53
N TRP A 121 0.29 -7.84 8.55
CA TRP A 121 1.60 -7.30 8.93
C TRP A 121 2.67 -7.60 7.87
N TYR A 122 2.73 -8.84 7.39
CA TYR A 122 3.65 -9.24 6.33
C TYR A 122 3.34 -8.50 5.02
N SER A 123 2.06 -8.43 4.62
CA SER A 123 1.68 -7.75 3.38
C SER A 123 1.96 -6.25 3.40
N ALA A 124 1.77 -5.60 4.55
CA ALA A 124 2.12 -4.19 4.73
C ALA A 124 3.64 -3.95 4.74
N GLY A 125 4.41 -4.90 5.26
CA GLY A 125 5.87 -4.93 5.14
C GLY A 125 6.40 -5.31 3.75
N ARG A 126 5.52 -5.71 2.82
CA ARG A 126 5.86 -6.30 1.52
C ARG A 126 6.76 -7.55 1.65
N LEU A 127 6.48 -8.34 2.66
CA LEU A 127 7.20 -9.56 3.01
C LEU A 127 6.36 -10.78 2.65
N ASP A 128 7.05 -11.83 2.21
CA ASP A 128 6.47 -13.14 1.97
C ASP A 128 6.41 -13.98 3.26
N ILE A 129 5.36 -14.78 3.36
CA ILE A 129 5.22 -15.85 4.35
C ILE A 129 4.47 -17.02 3.69
N PRO A 130 5.18 -17.93 2.99
CA PRO A 130 4.55 -18.99 2.21
C PRO A 130 3.71 -19.93 3.07
N GLU A 131 4.04 -20.09 4.35
CA GLU A 131 3.29 -20.89 5.32
C GLU A 131 1.86 -20.38 5.56
N LEU A 132 1.56 -19.11 5.22
CA LEU A 132 0.21 -18.56 5.34
C LEU A 132 -0.61 -18.55 4.05
N LEU A 133 -0.08 -19.03 2.93
CA LEU A 133 -0.80 -19.03 1.65
C LEU A 133 -2.06 -19.88 1.71
N ASP A 134 -1.99 -21.07 2.30
CA ASP A 134 -3.16 -21.94 2.42
C ASP A 134 -4.24 -21.33 3.32
N TYR A 135 -3.82 -20.66 4.42
CA TYR A 135 -4.74 -19.91 5.27
C TYR A 135 -5.37 -18.72 4.56
N ALA A 136 -4.62 -18.00 3.71
CA ALA A 136 -5.15 -16.88 2.94
C ALA A 136 -6.22 -17.35 1.93
N ARG A 137 -5.96 -18.48 1.25
CA ARG A 137 -6.94 -19.12 0.34
C ARG A 137 -8.19 -19.56 1.10
N SER A 138 -8.03 -20.28 2.21
CA SER A 138 -9.16 -20.69 3.04
C SER A 138 -9.98 -19.50 3.57
N TRP A 139 -9.32 -18.38 3.91
CA TRP A 139 -10.02 -17.17 4.32
C TRP A 139 -10.83 -16.56 3.17
N ARG A 140 -10.27 -16.44 1.96
CA ARG A 140 -11.02 -15.97 0.79
C ARG A 140 -12.18 -16.90 0.43
N GLU A 141 -12.00 -18.21 0.54
CA GLU A 141 -13.07 -19.18 0.29
C GLU A 141 -14.21 -19.07 1.32
N ALA A 142 -13.87 -18.86 2.59
CA ALA A 142 -14.85 -18.69 3.66
C ALA A 142 -15.58 -17.34 3.60
N GLU A 143 -14.90 -16.29 3.14
CA GLU A 143 -15.40 -14.91 3.10
C GLU A 143 -15.20 -14.28 1.70
N PRO A 144 -15.90 -14.74 0.64
CA PRO A 144 -15.64 -14.32 -0.74
C PRO A 144 -15.96 -12.84 -1.04
N ASP A 145 -16.87 -12.26 -0.27
CA ASP A 145 -17.28 -10.86 -0.35
C ASP A 145 -16.37 -9.93 0.48
N ASN A 146 -15.43 -10.48 1.24
CA ASN A 146 -14.50 -9.69 2.05
C ASN A 146 -13.32 -9.22 1.17
N GLU A 147 -13.25 -7.91 0.93
CA GLU A 147 -12.18 -7.29 0.14
C GLU A 147 -10.79 -7.50 0.77
N ASP A 148 -10.68 -7.46 2.09
CA ASP A 148 -9.41 -7.69 2.79
C ASP A 148 -8.90 -9.12 2.55
N ALA A 149 -9.79 -10.12 2.62
CA ALA A 149 -9.43 -11.51 2.39
C ALA A 149 -8.85 -11.70 0.98
N ARG A 150 -9.51 -11.10 -0.02
CA ARG A 150 -9.07 -11.12 -1.42
C ARG A 150 -7.73 -10.38 -1.60
N TYR A 151 -7.59 -9.20 -0.99
CA TYR A 151 -6.35 -8.42 -1.07
C TYR A 151 -5.16 -9.19 -0.47
N TYR A 152 -5.29 -9.72 0.74
CA TYR A 152 -4.17 -10.35 1.44
C TYR A 152 -3.74 -11.68 0.81
N GLU A 153 -4.65 -12.44 0.20
CA GLU A 153 -4.27 -13.61 -0.59
C GLU A 153 -3.43 -13.23 -1.81
N TYR A 154 -3.90 -12.27 -2.62
CA TYR A 154 -3.12 -11.81 -3.77
C TYR A 154 -1.80 -11.17 -3.36
N ALA A 155 -1.78 -10.40 -2.28
CA ALA A 155 -0.56 -9.80 -1.76
C ALA A 155 0.47 -10.87 -1.42
N GLN A 156 0.09 -11.92 -0.70
CA GLN A 156 1.02 -13.00 -0.36
C GLN A 156 1.45 -13.82 -1.57
N ARG A 157 0.55 -14.10 -2.53
CA ARG A 157 0.93 -14.78 -3.79
C ARG A 157 1.96 -13.96 -4.57
N VAL A 158 1.80 -12.63 -4.66
CA VAL A 158 2.79 -11.73 -5.28
C VAL A 158 4.10 -11.70 -4.51
N TYR A 159 4.08 -11.52 -3.18
CA TYR A 159 5.32 -11.43 -2.40
C TYR A 159 6.08 -12.75 -2.39
N CYS A 160 5.39 -13.90 -2.35
CA CYS A 160 5.98 -15.23 -2.52
C CYS A 160 6.50 -15.51 -3.95
N GLY A 161 6.30 -14.58 -4.90
CA GLY A 161 6.84 -14.66 -6.25
C GLY A 161 6.07 -15.60 -7.19
N GLU A 162 4.75 -15.74 -7.00
CA GLU A 162 3.92 -16.47 -7.95
C GLU A 162 3.91 -15.77 -9.31
N GLY A 163 4.42 -16.47 -10.33
CA GLY A 163 4.63 -15.93 -11.66
C GLY A 163 3.37 -15.87 -12.53
N GLU A 164 3.46 -16.41 -13.75
CA GLU A 164 2.45 -16.26 -14.79
C GLU A 164 1.06 -16.83 -14.43
N SER A 165 0.98 -17.81 -13.52
CA SER A 165 -0.29 -18.37 -13.06
C SER A 165 -1.20 -17.34 -12.40
N LEU A 166 -0.62 -16.34 -11.73
CA LEU A 166 -1.35 -15.29 -11.01
C LEU A 166 -1.79 -14.14 -11.93
N LEU A 167 -1.16 -13.96 -13.09
CA LEU A 167 -1.27 -12.73 -13.86
C LEU A 167 -2.70 -12.40 -14.30
N ALA A 168 -3.46 -13.41 -14.74
CA ALA A 168 -4.84 -13.23 -15.19
C ALA A 168 -5.73 -12.78 -14.02
N GLU A 169 -5.66 -13.48 -12.89
CA GLU A 169 -6.41 -13.15 -11.68
C GLU A 169 -6.06 -11.76 -11.14
N LEU A 170 -4.77 -11.40 -11.15
CA LEU A 170 -4.31 -10.10 -10.67
C LEU A 170 -4.79 -8.96 -11.58
N CYS A 171 -4.78 -9.16 -12.89
CA CYS A 171 -5.33 -8.21 -13.86
C CYS A 171 -6.84 -8.02 -13.71
N ASP A 172 -7.58 -9.09 -13.41
CA ASP A 172 -9.01 -9.02 -13.18
C ASP A 172 -9.32 -8.34 -11.84
N TYR A 173 -8.58 -8.65 -10.78
CA TYR A 173 -8.66 -7.96 -9.49
C TYR A 173 -8.40 -6.45 -9.63
N TRP A 174 -7.33 -6.06 -10.33
CA TRP A 174 -7.03 -4.65 -10.55
C TRP A 174 -8.13 -3.92 -11.34
N ARG A 175 -8.79 -4.61 -12.29
CA ARG A 175 -9.89 -4.05 -13.09
C ARG A 175 -11.17 -3.86 -12.27
N GLU A 176 -11.47 -4.82 -11.39
CA GLU A 176 -12.67 -4.81 -10.55
C GLU A 176 -12.54 -3.83 -9.37
N TYR A 177 -11.36 -3.78 -8.74
CA TYR A 177 -11.07 -2.96 -7.57
C TYR A 177 -9.81 -2.10 -7.76
N PRO A 178 -9.87 -1.07 -8.61
CA PRO A 178 -8.74 -0.17 -8.83
C PRO A 178 -8.43 0.62 -7.54
N SER A 179 -7.28 0.35 -6.94
CA SER A 179 -6.82 0.99 -5.70
C SER A 179 -5.31 1.18 -5.67
N THR A 180 -4.81 2.01 -4.76
CA THR A 180 -3.36 2.19 -4.54
C THR A 180 -2.68 0.88 -4.12
N GLN A 181 -3.41 0.01 -3.44
CA GLN A 181 -2.98 -1.33 -3.05
C GLN A 181 -2.88 -2.26 -4.26
N ALA A 182 -3.91 -2.32 -5.10
CA ALA A 182 -3.89 -3.12 -6.33
C ALA A 182 -2.80 -2.65 -7.30
N ASP A 183 -2.58 -1.33 -7.41
CA ASP A 183 -1.48 -0.73 -8.17
C ASP A 183 -0.12 -1.25 -7.67
N ALA A 184 0.08 -1.27 -6.35
CA ALA A 184 1.33 -1.73 -5.74
C ALA A 184 1.59 -3.22 -6.03
N LEU A 185 0.54 -4.06 -5.97
CA LEU A 185 0.66 -5.49 -6.31
C LEU A 185 1.03 -5.70 -7.78
N MET A 186 0.35 -5.01 -8.70
CA MET A 186 0.66 -5.07 -10.14
C MET A 186 2.11 -4.64 -10.43
N LEU A 187 2.55 -3.54 -9.82
CA LEU A 187 3.92 -3.04 -9.99
C LEU A 187 4.95 -4.00 -9.40
N GLN A 188 4.68 -4.56 -8.23
CA GLN A 188 5.57 -5.55 -7.59
C GLN A 188 5.70 -6.81 -8.45
N TRP A 189 4.58 -7.37 -8.93
CA TRP A 189 4.59 -8.53 -9.82
C TRP A 189 5.38 -8.24 -11.11
N CYS A 190 5.17 -7.08 -11.72
CA CYS A 190 5.92 -6.66 -12.91
C CYS A 190 7.43 -6.58 -12.62
N ARG A 191 7.82 -6.05 -11.46
CA ARG A 191 9.23 -5.96 -11.06
C ARG A 191 9.87 -7.34 -10.88
N GLN A 192 9.12 -8.33 -10.40
CA GLN A 192 9.64 -9.70 -10.20
C GLN A 192 9.75 -10.48 -11.52
N HIS A 193 8.74 -10.38 -12.39
CA HIS A 193 8.57 -11.30 -13.52
C HIS A 193 8.73 -10.66 -14.91
N ARG A 194 8.37 -9.38 -15.07
CA ARG A 194 8.25 -8.72 -16.37
C ARG A 194 8.67 -7.25 -16.31
N VAL A 195 9.94 -7.01 -16.00
CA VAL A 195 10.49 -5.68 -15.67
C VAL A 195 10.25 -4.64 -16.77
N ASP A 196 10.32 -5.03 -18.05
CA ASP A 196 10.07 -4.12 -19.18
C ASP A 196 8.61 -3.69 -19.33
N TYR A 197 7.67 -4.29 -18.61
CA TYR A 197 6.30 -3.77 -18.55
C TYR A 197 6.14 -2.69 -17.49
N TYR A 198 7.04 -2.63 -16.50
CA TYR A 198 6.90 -1.75 -15.34
C TYR A 198 6.70 -0.28 -15.72
N PRO A 199 7.49 0.35 -16.62
CA PRO A 199 7.28 1.75 -17.00
C PRO A 199 5.93 1.98 -17.68
N LEU A 200 5.47 1.03 -18.48
CA LEU A 200 4.17 1.08 -19.17
C LEU A 200 3.00 0.93 -18.18
N VAL A 201 3.15 0.07 -17.17
CA VAL A 201 2.17 -0.11 -16.08
C VAL A 201 2.08 1.13 -15.20
N VAL A 202 3.21 1.77 -14.88
CA VAL A 202 3.20 3.06 -14.18
C VAL A 202 2.40 4.10 -14.97
N MET A 203 2.63 4.20 -16.29
CA MET A 203 1.87 5.10 -17.15
C MET A 203 0.38 4.74 -17.22
N MET A 204 0.06 3.45 -17.20
CA MET A 204 -1.30 2.95 -17.20
C MET A 204 -2.06 3.36 -15.92
N ILE A 205 -1.42 3.17 -14.76
CA ILE A 205 -1.95 3.49 -13.43
C ILE A 205 -2.14 5.00 -13.29
N GLU A 206 -1.13 5.82 -13.56
CA GLU A 206 -1.21 7.28 -13.38
C GLU A 206 -2.36 7.88 -14.19
N ALA A 207 -2.58 7.35 -15.39
CA ALA A 207 -3.62 7.89 -16.23
C ALA A 207 -5.02 7.60 -15.72
N ARG A 208 -5.26 6.48 -15.02
CA ARG A 208 -6.60 6.06 -14.55
C ARG A 208 -7.33 7.18 -13.81
N ASP A 209 -6.60 7.95 -13.00
CA ASP A 209 -7.16 8.86 -12.00
C ASP A 209 -7.37 10.31 -12.52
N LEU A 210 -7.19 10.55 -13.82
CA LEU A 210 -7.21 11.90 -14.41
C LEU A 210 -8.53 12.20 -15.13
N VAL A 211 -9.55 12.51 -14.33
CA VAL A 211 -10.80 13.15 -14.79
C VAL A 211 -10.93 14.54 -14.17
N ASN A 212 -11.53 15.49 -14.88
CA ASN A 212 -11.84 16.80 -14.33
C ASN A 212 -13.07 16.76 -13.42
N ASP A 213 -13.42 17.90 -12.81
CA ASP A 213 -14.59 18.05 -11.92
C ASP A 213 -15.93 17.69 -12.58
N LYS A 214 -15.96 17.52 -13.91
CA LYS A 214 -17.13 17.10 -14.70
C LYS A 214 -17.03 15.63 -15.17
N GLY A 215 -16.07 14.87 -14.65
CA GLY A 215 -15.80 13.49 -15.04
C GLY A 215 -15.17 13.32 -16.44
N LYS A 216 -14.78 14.41 -17.11
CA LYS A 216 -14.15 14.34 -18.44
C LYS A 216 -12.67 14.03 -18.30
N PRO A 217 -12.11 13.09 -19.08
CA PRO A 217 -10.68 12.79 -19.05
C PRO A 217 -9.81 14.04 -19.23
N LEU A 218 -8.85 14.26 -18.33
CA LEU A 218 -7.85 15.31 -18.47
C LEU A 218 -6.74 14.83 -19.41
N LEU A 219 -6.11 15.79 -20.10
CA LEU A 219 -4.94 15.49 -20.91
C LEU A 219 -3.79 15.08 -19.99
N TYR A 220 -3.35 13.86 -20.17
CA TYR A 220 -2.29 13.24 -19.39
C TYR A 220 -0.93 13.49 -20.06
N VAL A 221 0.00 14.10 -19.33
CA VAL A 221 1.43 14.06 -19.64
C VAL A 221 2.09 13.21 -18.55
N PRO A 222 2.56 11.98 -18.87
CA PRO A 222 3.25 11.13 -17.92
C PRO A 222 4.37 11.83 -17.16
N GLY A 223 4.47 11.59 -15.85
CA GLY A 223 5.61 12.05 -15.03
C GLY A 223 5.40 13.35 -14.25
N ASP A 224 4.20 13.91 -14.24
CA ASP A 224 3.89 15.09 -13.41
C ASP A 224 3.59 14.72 -11.95
N SER A 225 3.07 13.51 -11.68
CA SER A 225 2.82 13.03 -10.32
C SER A 225 4.11 12.66 -9.56
N ALA A 226 4.24 13.12 -8.31
CA ALA A 226 5.34 12.72 -7.42
C ALA A 226 5.40 11.19 -7.21
N ARG A 227 4.23 10.53 -7.14
CA ARG A 227 4.12 9.07 -7.01
C ARG A 227 4.69 8.34 -8.23
N THR A 228 4.36 8.80 -9.43
CA THR A 228 4.91 8.25 -10.68
C THR A 228 6.42 8.41 -10.71
N ARG A 229 6.93 9.61 -10.39
CA ARG A 229 8.37 9.86 -10.38
C ARG A 229 9.10 8.94 -9.41
N PHE A 230 8.54 8.71 -8.23
CA PHE A 230 9.10 7.78 -7.25
C PHE A 230 9.22 6.36 -7.83
N HIS A 231 8.13 5.79 -8.36
CA HIS A 231 8.16 4.46 -9.00
C HIS A 231 9.15 4.35 -10.16
N LEU A 232 9.23 5.41 -10.98
CA LEU A 232 10.16 5.46 -12.11
C LEU A 232 11.63 5.57 -11.67
N TYR A 233 11.93 6.29 -10.60
CA TYR A 233 13.28 6.31 -10.02
C TYR A 233 13.65 4.95 -9.42
N GLU A 234 12.73 4.27 -8.75
CA GLU A 234 12.95 2.94 -8.17
C GLU A 234 13.30 1.88 -9.23
N ILE A 235 12.71 1.96 -10.44
CA ILE A 235 12.97 0.98 -11.50
C ILE A 235 14.16 1.36 -12.39
N LEU A 236 14.53 2.64 -12.46
CA LEU A 236 15.64 3.10 -13.31
C LEU A 236 16.97 2.41 -12.97
N SER A 237 17.16 2.07 -11.70
CA SER A 237 18.37 1.40 -11.19
C SER A 237 18.31 -0.13 -11.33
N ASP A 238 17.20 -0.69 -11.83
CA ASP A 238 17.07 -2.13 -11.99
C ASP A 238 17.89 -2.62 -13.19
N GLU A 239 18.78 -3.59 -12.97
CA GLU A 239 19.67 -4.11 -14.00
C GLU A 239 18.91 -4.86 -15.10
N LYS A 240 17.76 -5.46 -14.75
CA LYS A 240 16.93 -6.25 -15.67
C LYS A 240 16.13 -5.38 -16.65
N LEU A 241 15.99 -4.09 -16.38
CA LEU A 241 15.27 -3.18 -17.28
C LEU A 241 16.05 -3.04 -18.60
N SER A 242 15.39 -3.18 -19.74
CA SER A 242 16.03 -3.01 -21.05
C SER A 242 16.47 -1.56 -21.29
N ALA A 243 17.33 -1.36 -22.29
CA ALA A 243 17.69 -0.02 -22.75
C ALA A 243 16.46 0.77 -23.24
N LEU A 244 15.49 0.07 -23.85
CA LEU A 244 14.21 0.62 -24.28
C LEU A 244 13.39 1.15 -23.09
N GLY A 245 13.26 0.32 -22.05
CA GLY A 245 12.61 0.69 -20.79
C GLY A 245 13.26 1.89 -20.11
N ARG A 246 14.59 1.87 -19.96
CA ARG A 246 15.36 2.98 -19.40
C ARG A 246 15.16 4.29 -20.18
N SER A 247 15.14 4.22 -21.50
CA SER A 247 14.92 5.38 -22.35
C SER A 247 13.56 6.02 -22.12
N LEU A 248 12.49 5.22 -21.99
CA LEU A 248 11.16 5.73 -21.66
C LEU A 248 11.14 6.38 -20.27
N VAL A 249 11.69 5.71 -19.26
CA VAL A 249 11.79 6.22 -17.89
C VAL A 249 12.50 7.58 -17.87
N GLU A 250 13.65 7.69 -18.54
CA GLU A 250 14.38 8.96 -18.66
C GLU A 250 13.52 10.04 -19.31
N MET A 251 12.82 9.75 -20.40
CA MET A 251 11.96 10.73 -21.07
C MET A 251 10.84 11.22 -20.14
N VAL A 252 10.18 10.32 -19.42
CA VAL A 252 9.11 10.68 -18.49
C VAL A 252 9.66 11.59 -17.38
N LEU A 253 10.77 11.20 -16.74
CA LEU A 253 11.38 11.98 -15.65
C LEU A 253 11.89 13.36 -16.11
N HIS A 254 12.28 13.51 -17.38
CA HIS A 254 12.78 14.75 -17.97
C HIS A 254 11.74 15.49 -18.82
N LYS A 255 10.44 15.18 -18.68
CA LYS A 255 9.32 15.83 -19.39
C LYS A 255 9.50 15.86 -20.91
N GLY A 256 9.81 14.71 -21.50
CA GLY A 256 9.90 14.52 -22.96
C GLY A 256 11.17 15.06 -23.63
N ARG A 257 12.16 15.56 -22.86
CA ARG A 257 13.49 15.90 -23.39
C ARG A 257 14.20 14.65 -23.93
N LYS A 258 15.10 14.85 -24.91
CA LYS A 258 15.84 13.75 -25.54
C LYS A 258 16.53 12.89 -24.47
N PRO A 259 16.25 11.57 -24.42
CA PRO A 259 16.92 10.66 -23.50
C PRO A 259 18.39 10.52 -23.88
N ARG A 260 19.22 10.07 -22.93
CA ARG A 260 20.66 9.81 -23.20
C ARG A 260 20.82 8.63 -24.15
N ILE A 261 19.89 7.68 -24.08
CA ILE A 261 19.80 6.51 -24.97
C ILE A 261 18.63 6.74 -25.94
N SER A 262 18.91 6.92 -27.23
CA SER A 262 17.86 7.08 -28.25
C SER A 262 17.09 5.78 -28.43
N LEU A 263 15.75 5.85 -28.49
CA LEU A 263 14.90 4.70 -28.82
C LEU A 263 15.14 4.10 -30.22
N THR A 264 16.00 4.69 -31.05
CA THR A 264 16.07 4.40 -32.49
C THR A 264 16.81 3.10 -32.87
N ARG A 265 16.92 2.09 -32.00
CA ARG A 265 17.76 0.90 -32.26
C ARG A 265 17.20 -0.46 -31.87
N ASP A 266 15.97 -0.56 -31.35
CA ASP A 266 15.49 -1.83 -30.78
C ASP A 266 14.09 -2.22 -31.29
N THR A 267 13.91 -2.19 -32.62
CA THR A 267 12.67 -2.64 -33.27
C THR A 267 12.40 -4.13 -33.11
N GLU A 268 13.41 -4.90 -32.66
CA GLU A 268 13.32 -6.33 -32.41
C GLU A 268 12.72 -6.63 -31.02
N HIS A 269 12.64 -5.64 -30.12
CA HIS A 269 12.06 -5.83 -28.80
C HIS A 269 10.54 -6.10 -28.89
N PRO A 270 9.99 -7.15 -28.25
CA PRO A 270 8.57 -7.50 -28.36
C PRO A 270 7.60 -6.36 -27.98
N LEU A 271 7.99 -5.54 -26.99
CA LEU A 271 7.20 -4.39 -26.52
C LEU A 271 7.43 -3.11 -27.32
N TRP A 272 8.26 -3.13 -28.37
CA TRP A 272 8.59 -1.95 -29.17
C TRP A 272 7.36 -1.13 -29.60
N PRO A 273 6.27 -1.73 -30.11
CA PRO A 273 5.08 -0.97 -30.49
C PRO A 273 4.44 -0.21 -29.31
N LEU A 274 4.40 -0.80 -28.12
CA LEU A 274 3.86 -0.15 -26.91
C LEU A 274 4.73 1.04 -26.50
N TYR A 275 6.06 0.85 -26.52
CA TYR A 275 7.02 1.90 -26.20
C TYR A 275 7.01 3.06 -27.19
N LEU A 276 6.79 2.80 -28.47
CA LEU A 276 6.67 3.82 -29.51
C LEU A 276 5.47 4.75 -29.25
N VAL A 277 4.30 4.17 -28.97
CA VAL A 277 3.09 4.94 -28.65
C VAL A 277 3.25 5.68 -27.33
N ALA A 278 3.78 5.01 -26.30
CA ALA A 278 4.06 5.63 -25.00
C ALA A 278 5.00 6.84 -25.15
N LYS A 279 6.07 6.73 -25.95
CA LYS A 279 7.00 7.83 -26.25
C LYS A 279 6.27 9.04 -26.86
N GLN A 280 5.43 8.83 -27.87
CA GLN A 280 4.71 9.92 -28.53
C GLN A 280 3.80 10.66 -27.53
N LEU A 281 3.11 9.92 -26.67
CA LEU A 281 2.26 10.48 -25.62
C LEU A 281 3.07 11.28 -24.58
N VAL A 282 4.23 10.77 -24.14
CA VAL A 282 5.16 11.51 -23.24
C VAL A 282 5.64 12.81 -23.87
N GLN A 283 5.84 12.83 -25.18
CA GLN A 283 6.24 14.02 -25.94
C GLN A 283 5.06 14.95 -26.27
N ALA A 284 3.89 14.72 -25.68
CA ALA A 284 2.64 15.44 -25.97
C ALA A 284 2.30 15.49 -27.47
N SER A 285 2.67 14.43 -28.19
CA SER A 285 2.44 14.28 -29.63
C SER A 285 1.34 13.26 -29.86
N GLN A 286 0.43 13.55 -30.79
CA GLN A 286 -0.60 12.60 -31.19
C GLN A 286 0.05 11.37 -31.84
N PRO A 287 -0.23 10.14 -31.37
CA PRO A 287 0.28 8.94 -32.01
C PRO A 287 -0.20 8.82 -33.45
N THR A 288 0.68 8.40 -34.35
CA THR A 288 0.34 8.20 -35.77
C THR A 288 -0.45 6.91 -35.95
N GLU A 289 -1.32 6.84 -36.95
CA GLU A 289 -2.08 5.63 -37.27
C GLU A 289 -1.16 4.42 -37.47
N GLU A 290 -0.03 4.60 -38.16
CA GLU A 290 1.02 3.57 -38.33
C GLU A 290 1.56 3.01 -37.00
N SER A 291 1.66 3.84 -35.96
CA SER A 291 2.11 3.41 -34.64
C SER A 291 1.02 2.73 -33.81
N LEU A 292 -0.25 3.05 -34.07
CA LEU A 292 -1.41 2.48 -33.38
C LEU A 292 -1.81 1.13 -33.96
N MET A 293 -1.68 0.94 -35.28
CA MET A 293 -2.08 -0.30 -35.97
C MET A 293 -1.52 -1.58 -35.33
N PRO A 294 -0.21 -1.69 -35.01
CA PRO A 294 0.34 -2.91 -34.41
C PRO A 294 -0.24 -3.22 -33.04
N ILE A 295 -0.49 -2.20 -32.21
CA ILE A 295 -1.03 -2.41 -30.86
C ILE A 295 -2.52 -2.73 -30.88
N VAL A 296 -3.28 -2.22 -31.85
CA VAL A 296 -4.68 -2.59 -32.09
C VAL A 296 -4.75 -4.06 -32.53
N SER A 297 -3.95 -4.46 -33.53
CA SER A 297 -3.90 -5.85 -33.96
C SER A 297 -3.48 -6.80 -32.83
N ARG A 298 -2.58 -6.37 -31.94
CA ARG A 298 -2.20 -7.15 -30.75
C ARG A 298 -3.34 -7.31 -29.75
N LEU A 299 -4.22 -6.31 -29.61
CA LEU A 299 -5.39 -6.38 -28.73
C LEU A 299 -6.42 -7.41 -29.22
N ASP A 300 -6.54 -7.58 -30.53
CA ASP A 300 -7.48 -8.53 -31.15
C ASP A 300 -6.95 -9.96 -31.21
N ALA A 301 -5.66 -10.17 -30.91
CA ALA A 301 -5.05 -11.50 -30.90
C ALA A 301 -5.64 -12.41 -29.81
N GLU A 302 -5.83 -13.68 -30.14
CA GLU A 302 -6.38 -14.69 -29.22
C GLU A 302 -5.44 -15.01 -28.05
N ASP A 303 -4.13 -14.96 -28.29
CA ASP A 303 -3.06 -15.26 -27.33
C ASP A 303 -2.56 -14.02 -26.57
N ARG A 304 -3.40 -12.97 -26.48
CA ARG A 304 -2.99 -11.72 -25.86
C ARG A 304 -2.71 -11.89 -24.37
N CYS A 305 -1.62 -11.27 -23.91
CA CYS A 305 -1.32 -11.19 -22.49
C CYS A 305 -2.37 -10.28 -21.79
N PRO A 306 -2.96 -10.69 -20.65
CA PRO A 306 -3.94 -9.88 -19.93
C PRO A 306 -3.42 -8.49 -19.56
N LEU A 307 -2.14 -8.41 -19.14
CA LEU A 307 -1.48 -7.16 -18.82
C LEU A 307 -1.25 -6.28 -20.04
N GLU A 308 -0.84 -6.86 -21.17
CA GLU A 308 -0.74 -6.13 -22.45
C GLU A 308 -2.07 -5.51 -22.82
N ALA A 309 -3.16 -6.27 -22.70
CA ALA A 309 -4.50 -5.78 -23.04
C ALA A 309 -4.89 -4.57 -22.19
N LEU A 310 -4.59 -4.55 -20.89
CA LEU A 310 -4.83 -3.40 -20.02
C LEU A 310 -4.00 -2.18 -20.45
N ILE A 311 -2.71 -2.37 -20.73
CA ILE A 311 -1.80 -1.31 -21.18
C ILE A 311 -2.26 -0.73 -22.52
N ILE A 312 -2.53 -1.59 -23.50
CA ILE A 312 -2.96 -1.17 -24.85
C ILE A 312 -4.25 -0.36 -24.76
N ARG A 313 -5.26 -0.85 -24.05
CA ARG A 313 -6.52 -0.12 -23.86
C ARG A 313 -6.29 1.27 -23.29
N ARG A 314 -5.37 1.40 -22.32
CA ARG A 314 -5.07 2.70 -21.73
C ARG A 314 -4.34 3.64 -22.70
N LEU A 315 -3.37 3.14 -23.45
CA LEU A 315 -2.66 3.92 -24.48
C LEU A 315 -3.62 4.41 -25.56
N LEU A 316 -4.56 3.57 -26.00
CA LEU A 316 -5.58 3.94 -26.99
C LEU A 316 -6.53 5.03 -26.48
N ILE A 317 -7.01 4.92 -25.23
CA ILE A 317 -7.83 5.95 -24.60
C ILE A 317 -7.07 7.29 -24.54
N GLN A 318 -5.78 7.26 -24.17
CA GLN A 318 -4.95 8.47 -24.13
C GLN A 318 -4.77 9.08 -25.52
N ALA A 319 -4.49 8.27 -26.53
CA ALA A 319 -4.34 8.72 -27.91
C ALA A 319 -5.64 9.38 -28.44
N ALA A 320 -6.80 8.81 -28.12
CA ALA A 320 -8.10 9.39 -28.47
C ALA A 320 -8.33 10.77 -27.81
N ASN A 321 -7.95 10.91 -26.53
CA ASN A 321 -8.08 12.18 -25.81
C ASN A 321 -7.23 13.33 -26.41
N PHE A 322 -6.12 13.01 -27.09
CA PHE A 322 -5.35 14.02 -27.85
C PHE A 322 -6.11 14.50 -29.09
N THR A 323 -6.89 13.63 -29.73
CA THR A 323 -7.64 13.93 -30.95
C THR A 323 -8.81 14.88 -30.65
N GLU A 324 -9.53 14.66 -29.55
CA GLU A 324 -10.66 15.52 -29.14
C GLU A 324 -10.26 16.97 -28.83
N LYS A 325 -9.03 17.24 -28.37
CA LYS A 325 -8.59 18.61 -28.08
C LYS A 325 -8.31 19.46 -29.32
N GLN A 326 -8.00 18.85 -30.47
CA GLN A 326 -7.77 19.60 -31.71
C GLN A 326 -9.09 20.04 -32.39
N THR A 327 -10.20 19.38 -32.06
CA THR A 327 -11.54 19.65 -32.61
C THR A 327 -12.41 20.56 -31.73
N VAL A 328 -11.94 20.98 -30.55
CA VAL A 328 -12.62 22.00 -29.74
C VAL A 328 -12.35 23.37 -30.34
N GLU A 329 -13.36 23.97 -30.99
CA GLU A 329 -13.38 25.39 -31.33
C GLU A 329 -12.99 26.24 -30.11
N PRO A 330 -12.20 27.32 -30.28
CA PRO A 330 -11.80 28.15 -29.15
C PRO A 330 -13.04 28.65 -28.42
N GLU A 331 -13.13 28.37 -27.11
CA GLU A 331 -14.17 28.93 -26.25
C GLU A 331 -14.23 30.45 -26.50
N PRO A 332 -15.43 31.03 -26.70
CA PRO A 332 -15.56 32.47 -26.88
C PRO A 332 -14.96 33.14 -25.64
N GLN A 333 -14.05 34.10 -25.88
CA GLN A 333 -13.43 34.87 -24.80
C GLN A 333 -14.54 35.36 -23.84
N PRO A 334 -14.37 35.18 -22.52
CA PRO A 334 -15.35 35.68 -21.57
C PRO A 334 -15.47 37.19 -21.79
N GLN A 335 -16.69 37.63 -22.14
CA GLN A 335 -17.01 39.05 -22.17
C GLN A 335 -16.70 39.63 -20.79
N PRO A 336 -16.04 40.79 -20.70
CA PRO A 336 -15.77 41.41 -19.42
C PRO A 336 -17.12 41.70 -18.74
N MET A 337 -17.35 41.03 -17.62
CA MET A 337 -18.51 41.31 -16.78
C MET A 337 -18.45 42.76 -16.28
N PRO A 338 -19.60 43.44 -16.14
CA PRO A 338 -19.64 44.75 -15.52
C PRO A 338 -19.15 44.64 -14.08
N VAL A 339 -18.34 45.63 -13.68
CA VAL A 339 -17.80 45.75 -12.32
C VAL A 339 -18.97 45.90 -11.36
N ASP A 340 -19.14 44.91 -10.49
CA ASP A 340 -20.06 44.99 -9.35
C ASP A 340 -19.22 45.25 -8.09
N ASP A 341 -19.39 46.45 -7.54
CA ASP A 341 -18.80 46.90 -6.29
C ASP A 341 -19.47 46.17 -5.12
N GLY A 342 -18.85 45.10 -4.62
CA GLY A 342 -19.49 44.26 -3.59
C GLY A 342 -18.56 43.42 -2.73
N GLY A 343 -17.78 44.06 -1.85
CA GLY A 343 -17.32 43.51 -0.55
C GLY A 343 -16.32 42.33 -0.55
N PRO A 344 -15.47 42.19 0.49
CA PRO A 344 -14.47 41.13 0.56
C PRO A 344 -15.14 39.79 0.89
N GLY A 345 -15.38 38.97 -0.13
CA GLY A 345 -15.93 37.62 0.00
C GLY A 345 -15.02 36.65 0.78
N CYS A 346 -15.65 35.78 1.56
CA CYS A 346 -15.06 34.80 2.48
C CYS A 346 -13.95 33.88 1.90
N LEU A 347 -13.79 33.82 0.58
CA LEU A 347 -12.70 33.11 -0.10
C LEU A 347 -11.31 33.74 0.11
N GLY A 348 -11.24 35.07 0.34
CA GLY A 348 -9.99 35.75 0.68
C GLY A 348 -9.48 35.41 2.07
N ILE A 349 -10.40 35.24 3.03
CA ILE A 349 -10.08 34.90 4.43
C ILE A 349 -9.56 33.46 4.53
N ILE A 350 -10.14 32.52 3.78
CA ILE A 350 -9.69 31.11 3.77
C ILE A 350 -8.27 30.99 3.22
N LYS A 351 -7.92 31.73 2.16
CA LYS A 351 -6.54 31.75 1.65
C LYS A 351 -5.54 32.32 2.66
N ILE A 352 -5.89 33.38 3.37
CA ILE A 352 -5.00 33.99 4.37
C ILE A 352 -4.76 33.03 5.55
N ILE A 353 -5.79 32.35 6.03
CA ILE A 353 -5.67 31.35 7.12
C ILE A 353 -4.77 30.18 6.69
N PHE A 354 -4.92 29.69 5.46
CA PHE A 354 -4.10 28.58 4.95
C PHE A 354 -2.61 28.96 4.82
N TYR A 355 -2.32 30.19 4.39
CA TYR A 355 -0.94 30.69 4.33
C TYR A 355 -0.32 30.88 5.73
N ILE A 356 -1.09 31.37 6.71
CA ILE A 356 -0.59 31.53 8.10
C ILE A 356 -0.26 30.16 8.72
N PHE A 357 -1.08 29.12 8.50
CA PHE A 357 -0.80 27.77 9.02
C PHE A 357 0.44 27.12 8.40
N ILE A 358 0.66 27.32 7.08
CA ILE A 358 1.85 26.79 6.41
C ILE A 358 3.12 27.49 6.93
N PHE A 359 3.09 28.81 7.10
CA PHE A 359 4.25 29.56 7.61
C PHE A 359 4.53 29.28 9.10
N ALA A 360 3.50 29.14 9.94
CA ALA A 360 3.68 28.76 11.34
C ALA A 360 4.27 27.34 11.50
N GLY A 361 3.82 26.39 10.67
CA GLY A 361 4.36 25.03 10.66
C GLY A 361 5.80 24.93 10.15
N LEU A 362 6.19 25.80 9.22
CA LEU A 362 7.57 25.88 8.71
C LEU A 362 8.52 26.51 9.74
N ILE A 363 8.08 27.54 10.46
CA ILE A 363 8.87 28.18 11.53
C ILE A 363 9.04 27.22 12.72
N GLY A 364 8.02 26.44 13.08
CA GLY A 364 8.11 25.41 14.12
C GLY A 364 9.12 24.31 13.81
N LYS A 365 9.21 23.87 12.55
CA LYS A 365 10.21 22.89 12.12
C LYS A 365 11.63 23.42 12.09
N ILE A 366 11.82 24.71 11.80
CA ILE A 366 13.15 25.34 11.79
C ILE A 366 13.65 25.58 13.23
N LEU A 367 12.77 25.94 14.17
CA LEU A 367 13.13 26.10 15.58
C LEU A 367 13.51 24.76 16.25
N HIS A 368 12.91 23.64 15.84
CA HIS A 368 13.25 22.31 16.36
C HIS A 368 14.58 21.74 15.80
N LEU A 369 15.12 22.35 14.74
CA LEU A 369 16.42 21.97 14.15
C LEU A 369 17.60 22.75 14.73
N PHE A 370 17.34 23.79 15.52
CA PHE A 370 18.36 24.68 16.11
C PHE A 370 18.23 24.81 17.65
N GLY A 371 17.45 23.94 18.29
CA GLY A 371 17.26 23.87 19.75
C GLY A 371 17.88 22.61 20.34
#